data_AF-A0A8K0WSP0-F1
#
_entry.id   AF-A0A8K0WSP0-F1
#
_cell.length_a   1.000
_cell.length_b   1.000
_cell.length_c   1.000
_cell.angle_alpha   90.00
_cell.angle_beta   90.00
_cell.angle_gamma   90.00
#
_symmetry.space_group_name_H-M   'P 1'
#
loop_
_entity.id
_entity.type
_entity.pdbx_description
1 polymer ?
#
loop_
_entity_poly.entity_id
_entity_poly.type
_entity_poly.pdbx_seq_one_letter_code
_entity_poly.pdbx_strand_id
1 'polypeptide(L)'
;MNSVLSVSTKVEIAASPAAVRAVFMDFARYTQWQPGWNIQLIDSTKSPLELATGDRLKVSMNGNMHHPVVVENSPNSFQWEGSLFGLAKGVHQFHFKPSETTPGATTFVQGEDFRGLLITLSSPWWNGKKFDMSPWDRFNSDLKNEVEKRGESN
;
A
#
# COMPACT_ATOMS: atom_id res chain seq x y z
N MET A 1 -23.24 2.80 15.27
CA MET A 1 -21.90 2.18 15.12
C MET A 1 -21.34 2.69 13.80
N ASN A 2 -20.14 3.29 13.78
CA ASN A 2 -19.52 3.69 12.51
C ASN A 2 -19.08 2.41 11.79
N SER A 3 -19.63 2.13 10.62
CA SER A 3 -19.25 0.95 9.85
C SER A 3 -17.84 1.11 9.31
N VAL A 4 -17.03 0.05 9.44
CA VAL A 4 -15.72 -0.08 8.80
C VAL A 4 -15.87 -1.10 7.68
N LEU A 5 -15.41 -0.75 6.49
CA LEU A 5 -15.25 -1.69 5.38
C LEU A 5 -13.76 -1.97 5.22
N SER A 6 -13.35 -3.20 5.46
CA SER A 6 -11.95 -3.63 5.34
C SER A 6 -11.76 -4.51 4.11
N VAL A 7 -10.72 -4.23 3.34
CA VAL A 7 -10.27 -5.06 2.22
C VAL A 7 -8.82 -5.45 2.47
N SER A 8 -8.45 -6.70 2.18
CA SER A 8 -7.06 -7.14 2.25
C SER A 8 -6.76 -8.24 1.24
N THR A 9 -5.51 -8.29 0.79
CA THR A 9 -4.94 -9.37 -0.04
C THR A 9 -3.50 -9.62 0.39
N LYS A 10 -2.96 -10.78 0.03
CA LYS A 10 -1.58 -11.16 0.33
C LYS A 10 -0.92 -11.89 -0.82
N VAL A 11 0.40 -11.82 -0.88
CA VAL A 11 1.24 -12.54 -1.84
C VAL A 11 2.53 -13.00 -1.19
N GLU A 12 3.03 -14.17 -1.61
CA GLU A 12 4.35 -14.67 -1.22
C GLU A 12 5.39 -14.19 -2.22
N ILE A 13 6.46 -13.57 -1.72
CA ILE A 13 7.58 -13.04 -2.50
C ILE A 13 8.84 -13.76 -2.06
N ALA A 14 9.58 -14.33 -3.02
CA ALA A 14 10.82 -15.08 -2.81
C ALA A 14 12.02 -14.16 -2.53
N ALA A 15 11.87 -13.29 -1.53
CA ALA A 15 12.89 -12.38 -1.04
C ALA A 15 12.64 -12.05 0.44
N SER A 16 13.67 -11.56 1.13
CA SER A 16 13.54 -11.18 2.55
C SER A 16 12.63 -9.95 2.75
N PRO A 17 12.02 -9.78 3.94
CA PRO A 17 11.14 -8.63 4.19
C PRO A 17 11.84 -7.28 4.00
N ALA A 18 13.13 -7.23 4.34
CA ALA A 18 13.96 -6.04 4.14
C ALA A 18 14.13 -5.71 2.65
N ALA A 19 14.33 -6.72 1.79
CA ALA A 19 14.44 -6.53 0.34
C ALA A 19 13.12 -6.06 -0.28
N VAL A 20 11.99 -6.70 0.09
CA VAL A 20 10.66 -6.27 -0.36
C VAL A 20 10.39 -4.83 0.05
N ARG A 21 10.66 -4.50 1.32
CA ARG A 21 10.48 -3.12 1.81
C ARG A 21 11.39 -2.13 1.10
N ALA A 22 12.63 -2.49 0.78
CA ALA A 22 13.53 -1.60 0.05
C ALA A 22 12.99 -1.23 -1.34
N VAL A 23 12.42 -2.20 -2.07
CA VAL A 23 11.76 -1.95 -3.36
C VAL A 23 10.50 -1.11 -3.20
N PHE A 24 9.68 -1.43 -2.19
CA PHE A 24 8.48 -0.65 -1.89
C PHE A 24 8.81 0.80 -1.47
N MET A 25 9.93 1.06 -0.80
CA MET A 25 10.29 2.43 -0.39
C MET A 25 11.06 3.19 -1.49
N ASP A 26 11.32 2.57 -2.64
CA ASP A 26 12.01 3.17 -3.79
C ASP A 26 11.03 3.94 -4.69
N PHE A 27 10.48 5.02 -4.14
CA PHE A 27 9.44 5.85 -4.79
C PHE A 27 9.84 6.38 -6.17
N ALA A 28 11.14 6.61 -6.39
CA ALA A 28 11.66 7.10 -7.66
C ALA A 28 11.46 6.11 -8.82
N ARG A 29 11.35 4.80 -8.53
CA ARG A 29 11.24 3.74 -9.54
C ARG A 29 9.84 3.15 -9.66
N TYR A 30 8.84 3.65 -8.91
CA TYR A 30 7.46 3.14 -8.95
C TYR A 30 6.89 3.07 -10.36
N THR A 31 7.11 4.10 -11.17
CA THR A 31 6.59 4.16 -12.55
C THR A 31 7.21 3.11 -13.48
N GLN A 32 8.34 2.50 -13.10
CA GLN A 32 9.03 1.49 -13.90
C GLN A 32 8.37 0.11 -13.77
N TRP A 33 7.82 -0.22 -12.60
CA TRP A 33 7.25 -1.53 -12.32
C TRP A 33 5.75 -1.51 -12.00
N GLN A 34 5.23 -0.39 -11.51
CA GLN A 34 3.79 -0.16 -11.29
C GLN A 34 3.30 1.05 -12.10
N PRO A 35 3.11 0.91 -13.43
CA PRO A 35 2.66 2.01 -14.28
C PRO A 35 1.27 2.48 -13.86
N GLY A 36 1.16 3.79 -13.59
CA GLY A 36 -0.07 4.41 -13.06
C GLY A 36 0.05 4.84 -11.60
N TRP A 37 1.07 4.37 -10.88
CA TRP A 37 1.38 4.85 -9.54
C TRP A 37 2.58 5.80 -9.56
N ASN A 38 2.44 6.91 -8.85
CA ASN A 38 3.53 7.85 -8.59
C ASN A 38 3.43 8.35 -7.16
N ILE A 39 4.46 8.06 -6.35
CA ILE A 39 4.54 8.48 -4.96
C ILE A 39 5.65 9.54 -4.86
N GLN A 40 5.32 10.69 -4.30
CA GLN A 40 6.23 11.80 -4.12
C GLN A 40 6.19 12.28 -2.68
N LEU A 41 7.37 12.60 -2.15
CA LEU A 41 7.50 13.32 -0.89
C LEU A 41 7.10 14.77 -1.12
N ILE A 42 6.35 15.35 -0.18
CA ILE A 42 6.09 16.80 -0.21
C ILE A 42 7.32 17.56 0.30
N ASP A 43 7.99 17.03 1.32
CA ASP A 43 9.27 17.54 1.80
C ASP A 43 10.41 16.86 1.05
N SER A 44 11.02 17.59 0.11
CA SER A 44 12.13 17.08 -0.70
C SER A 44 13.45 16.94 0.06
N THR A 45 13.52 17.36 1.33
CA THR A 45 14.71 17.19 2.17
C THR A 45 14.75 15.83 2.87
N LYS A 46 13.63 15.12 2.92
CA LYS A 46 13.53 13.78 3.52
C LYS A 46 13.74 12.70 2.49
N SER A 47 14.23 11.54 2.93
CA SER A 47 14.15 10.29 2.19
C SER A 47 12.87 9.50 2.55
N PRO A 48 12.40 8.57 1.69
CA PRO A 48 11.26 7.72 2.02
C PRO A 48 11.43 6.94 3.33
N LEU A 49 12.68 6.56 3.66
CA LEU A 49 13.01 5.81 4.87
C LEU A 49 12.88 6.65 6.15
N GLU A 50 12.96 7.98 6.05
CA GLU A 50 12.89 8.92 7.18
C GLU A 50 11.48 9.47 7.43
N LEU A 51 10.49 9.05 6.63
CA LEU A 51 9.10 9.44 6.82
C LEU A 51 8.62 9.07 8.23
N ALA A 52 8.06 10.06 8.93
CA ALA A 52 7.47 9.90 10.26
C ALA A 52 5.95 10.07 10.21
N THR A 53 5.27 9.62 11.26
CA THR A 53 3.83 9.85 11.43
C THR A 53 3.51 11.35 11.33
N GLY A 54 2.53 11.69 10.51
CA GLY A 54 2.12 13.08 10.22
C GLY A 54 2.74 13.67 8.96
N ASP A 55 3.78 13.05 8.39
CA ASP A 55 4.34 13.49 7.11
C ASP A 55 3.33 13.30 5.97
N ARG A 56 3.30 14.24 5.04
CA ARG A 56 2.35 14.23 3.92
C ARG A 56 3.04 13.74 2.66
N LEU A 57 2.32 12.92 1.90
CA LEU A 57 2.73 12.43 0.60
C LEU A 57 1.84 13.00 -0.49
N LYS A 58 2.34 12.96 -1.71
CA LYS A 58 1.56 13.19 -2.92
C LYS A 58 1.57 11.88 -3.71
N VAL A 59 0.39 11.27 -3.83
CA VAL A 59 0.23 9.95 -4.46
C VAL A 59 -0.72 10.08 -5.63
N SER A 60 -0.24 9.79 -6.84
CA SER A 60 -1.08 9.67 -8.03
C SER A 60 -1.37 8.19 -8.29
N MET A 61 -2.66 7.84 -8.41
CA MET A 61 -3.13 6.49 -8.74
C MET A 61 -4.02 6.59 -9.98
N ASN A 62 -3.51 6.13 -11.12
CA ASN A 62 -4.18 6.15 -12.42
C ASN A 62 -4.73 7.55 -12.80
N GLY A 63 -3.96 8.60 -12.49
CA GLY A 63 -4.31 9.99 -12.78
C GLY A 63 -5.11 10.70 -11.68
N ASN A 64 -5.59 9.97 -10.66
CA ASN A 64 -6.23 10.57 -9.50
C ASN A 64 -5.18 10.96 -8.46
N MET A 65 -5.17 12.23 -8.08
CA MET A 65 -4.21 12.76 -7.11
C MET A 65 -4.77 12.68 -5.68
N HIS A 66 -3.99 12.07 -4.80
CA HIS A 66 -4.28 11.91 -3.37
C HIS A 66 -3.17 12.55 -2.54
N HIS A 67 -3.52 13.07 -1.36
CA HIS A 67 -2.57 13.67 -0.43
C HIS A 67 -2.63 12.96 0.94
N PRO A 68 -2.25 11.67 1.00
CA PRO A 68 -2.35 10.91 2.23
C PRO A 68 -1.30 11.36 3.25
N VAL A 69 -1.56 11.03 4.51
CA VAL A 69 -0.69 11.32 5.65
C VAL A 69 -0.11 10.01 6.17
N VAL A 70 1.21 9.94 6.37
CA VAL A 70 1.87 8.76 6.94
C VAL A 70 1.36 8.55 8.36
N VAL A 71 0.96 7.31 8.66
CA VAL A 71 0.48 6.89 9.98
C VAL A 71 1.54 6.02 10.66
N GLU A 72 2.18 5.13 9.91
CA GLU A 72 3.26 4.27 10.41
C GLU A 72 4.33 4.10 9.33
N ASN A 73 5.60 4.12 9.75
CA ASN A 73 6.73 3.71 8.94
C ASN A 73 7.72 2.94 9.82
N SER A 74 7.62 1.61 9.79
CA SER A 74 8.47 0.69 10.55
C SER A 74 9.15 -0.31 9.60
N PRO A 75 10.14 -1.09 10.08
CA PRO A 75 10.78 -2.12 9.25
C PRO A 75 9.81 -3.18 8.71
N ASN A 76 8.68 -3.39 9.39
CA ASN A 76 7.72 -4.45 9.08
C ASN A 76 6.40 -3.91 8.52
N SER A 77 6.19 -2.59 8.53
CA SER A 77 4.94 -1.99 8.04
C SER A 77 5.13 -0.57 7.54
N PHE A 78 4.31 -0.22 6.56
CA PHE A 78 4.12 1.15 6.14
C PHE A 78 2.62 1.40 6.01
N GLN A 79 2.13 2.50 6.59
CA GLN A 79 0.70 2.83 6.58
C GLN A 79 0.51 4.31 6.29
N TRP A 80 -0.51 4.63 5.51
CA TRP A 80 -0.95 6.00 5.31
C TRP A 80 -2.47 6.12 5.40
N GLU A 81 -2.95 7.31 5.79
CA GLU A 81 -4.37 7.66 5.78
C GLU A 81 -4.64 8.57 4.58
N GLY A 82 -5.46 8.09 3.64
CA GLY A 82 -6.05 8.88 2.56
C GLY A 82 -7.41 9.44 2.94
N SER A 83 -7.83 10.50 2.25
CA SER A 83 -9.19 11.03 2.34
C SER A 83 -9.85 11.06 0.97
N LEU A 84 -11.10 10.59 0.93
CA LEU A 84 -12.00 10.65 -0.22
C LEU A 84 -13.02 11.76 0.04
N PHE A 85 -12.86 12.88 -0.68
CA PHE A 85 -13.74 14.06 -0.63
C PHE A 85 -14.01 14.62 0.79
N GLY A 86 -13.13 14.37 1.77
CA GLY A 86 -13.32 14.81 3.17
C GLY A 86 -14.42 14.07 3.94
N LEU A 87 -15.14 13.15 3.31
CA LEU A 87 -16.31 12.47 3.89
C LEU A 87 -16.06 10.98 4.19
N ALA A 88 -15.02 10.41 3.59
CA ALA A 88 -14.49 9.10 3.93
C ALA A 88 -12.97 9.20 4.14
N LYS A 89 -12.47 8.37 5.06
CA LYS A 89 -11.06 8.13 5.32
C LYS A 89 -10.75 6.69 4.98
N GLY A 90 -9.59 6.44 4.39
CA GLY A 90 -9.07 5.11 4.10
C GLY A 90 -7.68 4.97 4.71
N VAL A 91 -7.48 4.02 5.62
CA VAL A 91 -6.14 3.71 6.13
C VAL A 91 -5.60 2.55 5.32
N HIS A 92 -4.67 2.84 4.41
CA HIS A 92 -4.01 1.81 3.61
C HIS A 92 -2.79 1.29 4.37
N GLN A 93 -2.68 -0.02 4.47
CA GLN A 93 -1.70 -0.73 5.28
C GLN A 93 -0.90 -1.67 4.40
N PHE A 94 0.42 -1.63 4.54
CA PHE A 94 1.36 -2.53 3.89
C PHE A 94 2.17 -3.22 4.99
N HIS A 95 2.26 -4.54 4.94
CA HIS A 95 3.01 -5.35 5.90
C HIS A 95 4.00 -6.26 5.19
N PHE A 96 5.23 -6.28 5.70
CA PHE A 96 6.35 -7.08 5.20
C PHE A 96 6.69 -8.11 6.27
N LYS A 97 6.05 -9.29 6.23
CA LYS A 97 6.23 -10.32 7.26
C LYS A 97 7.11 -11.45 6.73
N PRO A 98 8.00 -12.03 7.55
CA PRO A 98 8.65 -13.29 7.19
C PRO A 98 7.60 -14.33 6.80
N SER A 99 7.85 -15.07 5.72
CA SER A 99 6.95 -16.14 5.28
C SER A 99 6.93 -17.29 6.27
N GLU A 100 5.72 -17.78 6.58
CA GLU A 100 5.53 -18.95 7.43
C GLU A 100 5.74 -20.27 6.68
N THR A 101 5.69 -20.24 5.34
CA THR A 101 5.76 -21.45 4.50
C THR A 101 7.10 -21.60 3.79
N THR A 102 7.80 -20.50 3.51
CA THR A 102 9.04 -20.50 2.74
C THR A 102 10.14 -19.75 3.51
N PRO A 103 11.13 -20.46 4.08
CA PRO A 103 12.22 -19.80 4.82
C PRO A 103 12.95 -18.75 3.98
N GLY A 104 13.13 -17.55 4.54
CA GLY A 104 13.79 -16.43 3.88
C GLY A 104 12.93 -15.62 2.91
N ALA A 105 11.69 -16.06 2.65
CA ALA A 105 10.72 -15.33 1.84
C ALA A 105 9.87 -14.35 2.68
N THR A 106 8.99 -13.61 2.01
CA THR A 106 8.09 -12.61 2.62
C THR A 106 6.63 -12.89 2.26
N THR A 107 5.77 -12.94 3.28
CA THR A 107 4.33 -12.76 3.11
C THR A 107 4.04 -11.25 3.10
N PHE A 108 3.88 -10.68 1.91
CA PHE A 108 3.44 -9.29 1.77
C PHE A 108 1.92 -9.24 1.91
N VAL A 109 1.43 -8.38 2.80
CA VAL A 109 -0.01 -8.15 3.01
C VAL A 109 -0.30 -6.69 2.78
N GLN A 110 -1.28 -6.40 1.93
CA GLN A 110 -1.82 -5.05 1.78
C GLN A 110 -3.33 -5.04 2.03
N GLY A 111 -3.82 -3.90 2.51
CA GLY A 111 -5.24 -3.72 2.75
C GLY A 111 -5.60 -2.26 2.99
N GLU A 112 -6.89 -1.97 2.99
CA GLU A 112 -7.39 -0.65 3.35
C GLU A 112 -8.66 -0.75 4.18
N ASP A 113 -8.63 -0.02 5.29
CA ASP A 113 -9.74 0.19 6.21
C ASP A 113 -10.46 1.49 5.83
N PHE A 114 -11.62 1.36 5.19
CA PHE A 114 -12.48 2.49 4.85
C PHE A 114 -13.42 2.81 6.01
N ARG A 115 -13.42 4.07 6.45
CA ARG A 115 -14.23 4.58 7.56
C ARG A 115 -14.90 5.90 7.18
N GLY A 116 -16.08 6.16 7.72
CA GLY A 116 -16.76 7.45 7.60
C GLY A 116 -18.24 7.36 7.24
N LEU A 117 -18.87 8.54 7.11
CA LEU A 117 -20.30 8.67 6.89
C LEU A 117 -20.71 8.09 5.52
N LEU A 118 -19.90 8.33 4.47
CA LEU A 118 -20.16 7.75 3.15
C LEU A 118 -20.12 6.22 3.14
N ILE A 119 -19.17 5.62 3.86
CA ILE A 119 -19.08 4.15 3.98
C ILE A 119 -20.27 3.61 4.75
N THR A 120 -20.68 4.28 5.82
CA THR A 120 -21.84 3.89 6.62
C THR A 120 -23.14 3.94 5.80
N LEU A 121 -23.34 5.01 5.01
CA LEU A 121 -24.54 5.18 4.19
C LEU A 121 -24.57 4.26 2.96
N SER A 122 -23.41 3.92 2.39
CA SER A 122 -23.31 3.02 1.23
C SER A 122 -23.17 1.54 1.61
N SER A 123 -22.95 1.20 2.89
CA SER A 123 -22.76 -0.17 3.39
C SER A 123 -23.80 -1.20 2.86
N PRO A 124 -25.11 -0.90 2.79
CA PRO A 124 -26.09 -1.83 2.21
C PRO A 124 -25.85 -2.16 0.73
N TRP A 125 -25.26 -1.23 -0.04
CA TRP A 125 -24.95 -1.39 -1.46
C TRP A 125 -23.69 -2.24 -1.71
N TRP A 126 -22.76 -2.24 -0.75
CA TRP A 126 -21.54 -3.06 -0.77
C TRP A 126 -21.81 -4.50 -0.34
N ASN A 127 -22.78 -4.74 0.55
CA ASN A 127 -23.14 -6.07 1.05
C ASN A 127 -23.63 -7.08 -0.02
N GLY A 128 -23.77 -6.66 -1.28
CA GLY A 128 -24.11 -7.54 -2.42
C GLY A 128 -23.23 -7.39 -3.66
N LYS A 129 -22.26 -6.47 -3.68
CA LYS A 129 -21.33 -6.30 -4.79
C LYS A 129 -19.97 -6.87 -4.39
N LYS A 130 -19.42 -7.76 -5.21
CA LYS A 130 -18.04 -8.20 -5.05
C LYS A 130 -17.13 -6.98 -5.20
N PHE A 131 -16.37 -6.67 -4.15
CA PHE A 131 -15.32 -5.67 -4.23
C PHE A 131 -14.30 -6.15 -5.28
N ASP A 132 -13.91 -5.27 -6.20
CA ASP A 132 -12.98 -5.62 -7.26
C ASP A 132 -11.55 -5.70 -6.69
N MET A 133 -11.07 -6.93 -6.51
CA MET A 133 -9.72 -7.21 -6.02
C MET A 133 -8.65 -7.12 -7.13
N SER A 134 -9.04 -6.99 -8.40
CA SER A 134 -8.08 -7.02 -9.51
C SER A 134 -6.98 -5.95 -9.44
N PRO A 135 -7.23 -4.70 -9.00
CA PRO A 135 -6.16 -3.72 -8.86
C PRO A 135 -5.18 -4.07 -7.72
N TRP A 136 -5.67 -4.70 -6.66
CA TRP A 136 -4.89 -5.10 -5.50
C TRP A 136 -3.97 -6.28 -5.84
N ASP A 137 -4.53 -7.29 -6.49
CA ASP A 137 -3.79 -8.46 -6.93
C ASP A 137 -2.76 -8.10 -8.00
N ARG A 138 -3.08 -7.14 -8.88
CA ARG A 138 -2.11 -6.57 -9.83
C ARG A 138 -0.95 -5.90 -9.12
N PHE A 139 -1.21 -5.06 -8.11
CA PHE A 139 -0.13 -4.44 -7.34
C PHE A 139 0.77 -5.48 -6.66
N ASN A 140 0.17 -6.50 -6.04
CA ASN A 140 0.92 -7.62 -5.45
C ASN A 140 1.81 -8.31 -6.48
N SER A 141 1.26 -8.62 -7.66
CA SER A 141 1.98 -9.27 -8.75
C SER A 141 3.14 -8.41 -9.25
N ASP A 142 2.91 -7.12 -9.48
CA ASP A 142 3.92 -6.20 -10.00
C ASP A 142 5.07 -6.01 -9.00
N LEU A 143 4.75 -5.86 -7.70
CA LEU A 143 5.76 -5.78 -6.63
C LEU A 143 6.58 -7.08 -6.53
N LYS A 144 5.91 -8.23 -6.55
CA LYS A 144 6.57 -9.54 -6.51
C LYS A 144 7.58 -9.67 -7.66
N ASN A 145 7.13 -9.41 -8.89
CA ASN A 145 7.96 -9.53 -10.08
C ASN A 145 9.19 -8.61 -10.03
N GLU A 146 9.01 -7.35 -9.59
CA GLU A 146 10.12 -6.41 -9.48
C GLU A 146 11.13 -6.82 -8.42
N VAL A 147 10.66 -7.28 -7.25
CA VAL A 147 11.54 -7.71 -6.16
C VAL A 147 12.36 -8.94 -6.58
N GLU A 148 11.72 -9.94 -7.16
CA GLU A 148 12.37 -11.20 -7.55
C GLU A 148 13.39 -10.97 -8.67
N LYS A 149 13.05 -10.13 -9.65
CA LYS A 149 13.97 -9.71 -10.72
C LYS A 149 15.23 -9.01 -10.18
N ARG A 150 15.10 -8.16 -9.15
CA ARG A 150 16.25 -7.50 -8.50
C ARG A 150 17.09 -8.47 -7.65
N GLY A 151 16.47 -9.54 -7.13
CA GLY A 151 17.15 -10.59 -6.39
C GLY A 151 18.00 -11.49 -7.28
N GLU A 152 17.55 -11.77 -8.51
CA GLU A 152 18.25 -12.61 -9.48
C GLU A 152 19.43 -11.91 -10.20
N SER A 153 19.49 -10.58 -10.13
CA SER A 153 20.51 -9.77 -10.81
C SER A 153 21.73 -9.41 -9.94
N ASN A 154 21.79 -9.95 -8.72
CA ASN A 154 22.93 -9.85 -7.79
C ASN A 154 23.58 -11.22 -7.58
#